data_AF-A0ABD0Z3E7-F1
#
_entry.id   AF-A0ABD0Z3E7-F1
#
_cell.length_a   1.000
_cell.length_b   1.000
_cell.length_c   1.000
_cell.angle_alpha   90.00
_cell.angle_beta   90.00
_cell.angle_gamma   90.00
#
_symmetry.space_group_name_H-M   'P 1'
#
loop_
_entity.id
_entity.type
_entity.pdbx_description
1 polymer ?
#
loop_
_entity_poly.entity_id
_entity_poly.type
_entity_poly.pdbx_seq_one_letter_code
_entity_poly.pdbx_strand_id
1 'polypeptide(L)'
;ANYLHWRVVKVFSRDLNDKIRSLAFAFDQVFTGATQDHPRWRECIFSTNNAMSMAVGYSYVQKHFDDSAKKTALEMSENIKSVFSEEMSKVTWMDNDTRIAARAKVDSMSQLIGYPQWFDDKNAMDNFYKGVSIFVVH
;
A
#
# COMPACT_ATOMS: atom_id res chain seq x y z
N ALA A 1 4.10 -2.12 33.07
CA ALA A 1 5.39 -2.56 32.50
C ALA A 1 5.26 -3.83 31.64
N ASN A 2 4.70 -4.94 32.15
CA ASN A 2 4.67 -6.23 31.44
C ASN A 2 3.98 -6.19 30.07
N TYR A 3 2.87 -5.47 29.94
CA TYR A 3 2.18 -5.32 28.66
C TYR A 3 3.04 -4.62 27.60
N LEU A 4 3.73 -3.53 27.95
CA LEU A 4 4.59 -2.79 27.01
C LEU A 4 5.76 -3.65 26.54
N HIS A 5 6.41 -4.39 27.46
CA HIS A 5 7.45 -5.35 27.10
C HIS A 5 6.92 -6.41 26.13
N TRP A 6 5.74 -6.97 26.42
CA TRP A 6 5.11 -7.95 25.53
C TRP A 6 4.83 -7.37 24.14
N ARG A 7 4.35 -6.13 24.04
CA ARG A 7 4.11 -5.47 22.75
C ARG A 7 5.40 -5.32 21.93
N VAL A 8 6.51 -4.98 22.57
CA VAL A 8 7.82 -4.90 21.92
C VAL A 8 8.29 -6.28 21.45
N VAL A 9 8.25 -7.28 22.34
CA VAL A 9 8.64 -8.66 22.01
C VAL A 9 7.83 -9.20 20.83
N LYS A 10 6.51 -8.94 20.82
CA LYS A 10 5.63 -9.38 19.74
C LYS A 10 5.99 -8.76 18.38
N VAL A 11 6.44 -7.50 18.36
CA VAL A 11 6.84 -6.84 17.10
C VAL A 11 8.09 -7.51 16.53
N PHE A 12 9.08 -7.82 17.36
CA PHE A 12 10.36 -8.39 16.90
C PHE A 12 10.36 -9.91 16.80
N SER A 13 9.35 -10.62 17.33
CA SER A 13 9.38 -12.08 17.46
C SER A 13 9.52 -12.82 16.12
N ARG A 14 9.09 -12.21 15.02
CA ARG A 14 9.23 -12.77 13.67
C ARG A 14 10.64 -12.60 13.10
N ASP A 15 11.42 -11.65 13.59
CA ASP A 15 12.78 -11.34 13.10
C ASP A 15 13.86 -12.09 13.86
N LEU A 16 13.54 -12.60 15.05
CA LEU A 16 14.45 -13.38 15.90
C LEU A 16 14.66 -14.81 15.38
N ASN A 17 15.30 -15.64 16.19
CA ASN A 17 15.60 -17.04 15.86
C ASN A 17 14.35 -17.89 15.61
N ASP A 18 14.56 -19.06 15.00
CA ASP A 18 13.48 -19.96 14.57
C ASP A 18 12.57 -20.40 15.71
N LYS A 19 13.10 -20.52 16.94
CA LYS A 19 12.31 -20.92 18.11
C LYS A 19 11.26 -19.87 18.44
N ILE A 20 11.67 -18.60 18.56
CA ILE A 20 10.75 -17.50 18.87
C ILE A 20 9.80 -17.25 17.70
N ARG A 21 10.29 -17.37 16.47
CA ARG A 21 9.47 -17.26 15.27
C ARG A 21 8.37 -18.33 15.22
N SER A 22 8.70 -19.58 15.54
CA SER A 22 7.73 -20.68 15.57
C SER A 22 6.64 -20.46 16.62
N LEU A 23 7.00 -19.92 17.78
CA LEU A 23 6.05 -19.53 18.81
C LEU A 23 5.14 -18.38 18.37
N ALA A 24 5.70 -17.37 17.68
CA ALA A 24 4.91 -16.29 17.10
C ALA A 24 3.93 -16.80 16.05
N PHE A 25 4.36 -17.73 15.18
CA PHE A 25 3.48 -18.37 14.22
C PHE A 25 2.37 -19.18 14.89
N ALA A 26 2.69 -20.01 15.90
CA ALA A 26 1.68 -20.78 16.64
C ALA A 26 0.62 -19.86 17.29
N PHE A 27 1.03 -18.70 17.81
CA PHE A 27 0.10 -17.70 18.32
C PHE A 27 -0.80 -17.11 17.22
N ASP A 28 -0.23 -16.72 16.07
CA ASP A 28 -0.99 -16.15 14.95
C ASP A 28 -1.87 -17.19 14.24
N GLN A 29 -1.48 -18.46 14.26
CA GLN A 29 -2.22 -19.60 13.69
C GLN A 29 -3.60 -19.74 14.35
N VAL A 30 -3.74 -19.45 15.65
CA VAL A 30 -5.04 -19.50 16.34
C VAL A 30 -6.04 -18.51 15.76
N PHE A 31 -5.57 -17.35 15.27
CA PHE A 31 -6.44 -16.31 14.69
C PHE A 31 -6.64 -16.47 13.19
N THR A 32 -5.61 -16.94 12.49
CA THR A 32 -5.60 -17.00 11.02
C THR A 32 -6.03 -18.36 10.47
N GLY A 33 -5.94 -19.42 11.26
CA GLY A 33 -6.13 -20.81 10.80
C GLY A 33 -5.04 -21.31 9.85
N ALA A 34 -3.94 -20.56 9.68
CA ALA A 34 -2.87 -20.92 8.75
C ALA A 34 -2.20 -22.24 9.16
N THR A 35 -2.05 -23.18 8.21
CA THR A 35 -1.46 -24.51 8.49
C THR A 35 0.06 -24.50 8.46
N GLN A 36 0.68 -23.53 7.80
CA GLN A 36 2.14 -23.40 7.66
C GLN A 36 2.56 -21.93 7.67
N ASP A 37 3.76 -21.67 8.19
CA ASP A 37 4.36 -20.34 8.16
C ASP A 37 4.88 -20.03 6.74
N HIS A 38 5.02 -18.74 6.40
CA HIS A 38 5.62 -18.37 5.13
C HIS A 38 7.12 -18.68 5.12
N PRO A 39 7.71 -19.04 3.96
CA PRO A 39 9.16 -19.18 3.88
C PRO A 39 9.85 -17.82 4.15
N ARG A 40 11.04 -17.85 4.77
CA ARG A 40 11.76 -16.64 5.23
C ARG A 40 11.93 -15.57 4.14
N TRP A 41 12.24 -15.98 2.91
CA TRP A 41 12.41 -15.04 1.79
C TRP A 41 11.14 -14.22 1.52
N ARG A 42 9.95 -14.82 1.70
CA ARG A 42 8.68 -14.13 1.45
C ARG A 42 8.38 -13.12 2.57
N GLU A 43 8.67 -13.49 3.81
CA GLU A 43 8.62 -12.56 4.95
C GLU A 43 9.57 -11.37 4.77
N CYS A 44 10.80 -11.62 4.29
CA CYS A 44 11.74 -10.54 3.99
C CYS A 44 11.21 -9.59 2.91
N ILE A 45 10.54 -10.10 1.87
CA ILE A 45 9.89 -9.26 0.86
C ILE A 45 8.77 -8.42 1.48
N PHE A 46 7.91 -9.01 2.31
CA PHE A 46 6.84 -8.26 2.99
C PHE A 46 7.40 -7.18 3.91
N SER A 47 8.40 -7.50 4.73
CA SER A 47 9.07 -6.55 5.61
C SER A 47 9.71 -5.40 4.82
N THR A 48 10.42 -5.72 3.73
CA THR A 48 11.04 -4.73 2.84
C THR A 48 9.98 -3.85 2.19
N ASN A 49 8.88 -4.43 1.71
CA ASN A 49 7.79 -3.68 1.10
C ASN A 49 7.06 -2.79 2.12
N ASN A 50 6.92 -3.21 3.37
CA ASN A 50 6.35 -2.40 4.43
C ASN A 50 7.25 -1.22 4.81
N ALA A 51 8.57 -1.41 4.83
CA ALA A 51 9.53 -0.38 5.19
C ALA A 51 9.87 0.57 4.01
N MET A 52 9.90 0.04 2.79
CA MET A 52 10.44 0.70 1.60
C MET A 52 9.54 0.44 0.36
N SER A 53 8.24 0.61 0.51
CA SER A 53 7.25 0.37 -0.54
C SER A 53 7.55 1.11 -1.85
N MET A 54 8.05 2.35 -1.78
CA MET A 54 8.37 3.14 -2.97
C MET A 54 9.55 2.56 -3.76
N ALA A 55 10.62 2.13 -3.09
CA ALA A 55 11.75 1.48 -3.73
C ALA A 55 11.36 0.14 -4.38
N VAL A 56 10.58 -0.68 -3.66
CA VAL A 56 10.08 -1.96 -4.17
C VAL A 56 9.17 -1.72 -5.38
N GLY A 57 8.22 -0.78 -5.26
CA GLY A 57 7.31 -0.41 -6.33
C GLY A 57 8.04 0.11 -7.57
N TYR A 58 9.06 0.95 -7.39
CA TYR A 58 9.87 1.47 -8.51
C TYR A 58 10.63 0.37 -9.24
N SER A 59 11.20 -0.61 -8.51
CA SER A 59 11.84 -1.76 -9.14
C SER A 59 10.84 -2.64 -9.89
N TYR A 60 9.63 -2.81 -9.34
CA TYR A 60 8.55 -3.55 -9.99
C TYR A 60 8.08 -2.87 -11.28
N VAL A 61 7.83 -1.55 -11.22
CA VAL A 61 7.35 -0.76 -12.36
C VAL A 61 8.31 -0.86 -13.54
N GLN A 62 9.61 -0.65 -13.30
CA GLN A 62 10.63 -0.72 -14.35
C GLN A 62 10.72 -2.08 -15.06
N LYS A 63 10.30 -3.17 -14.41
CA LYS A 63 10.48 -4.53 -14.94
C LYS A 63 9.19 -5.14 -15.48
N HIS A 64 8.04 -4.75 -14.93
CA HIS A 64 6.82 -5.52 -15.08
C HIS A 64 5.58 -4.68 -15.39
N PHE A 65 5.63 -3.35 -15.21
CA PHE A 65 4.45 -2.52 -15.39
C PHE A 65 4.37 -2.00 -16.83
N ASP A 66 3.20 -2.14 -17.45
CA ASP A 66 2.91 -1.63 -18.78
C ASP A 66 2.17 -0.28 -18.68
N ASP A 67 2.75 0.76 -19.26
CA ASP A 67 2.15 2.11 -19.27
C ASP A 67 0.82 2.15 -20.04
N SER A 68 0.58 1.21 -20.97
CA SER A 68 -0.71 1.09 -21.65
C SER A 68 -1.86 0.77 -20.67
N ALA A 69 -1.57 -0.05 -19.65
CA ALA A 69 -2.53 -0.40 -18.61
C ALA A 69 -2.88 0.82 -17.74
N LYS A 70 -1.89 1.68 -17.44
CA LYS A 70 -2.12 2.94 -16.72
C LYS A 70 -3.03 3.89 -17.49
N LYS A 71 -2.79 4.06 -18.79
CA LYS A 71 -3.65 4.89 -19.65
C LYS A 71 -5.09 4.38 -19.66
N THR A 72 -5.27 3.08 -19.86
CA THR A 72 -6.59 2.45 -19.88
C THR A 72 -7.32 2.65 -18.55
N ALA A 73 -6.64 2.46 -17.42
CA ALA A 73 -7.23 2.65 -16.09
C ALA A 73 -7.59 4.12 -15.81
N LEU A 74 -6.81 5.09 -16.30
CA LEU A 74 -7.14 6.52 -16.21
C LEU A 74 -8.42 6.85 -17.00
N GLU A 75 -8.52 6.38 -18.25
CA GLU A 75 -9.72 6.59 -19.08
C GLU A 75 -10.96 5.97 -18.42
N MET A 76 -10.84 4.75 -17.87
CA MET A 76 -11.92 4.13 -17.13
C MET A 76 -12.33 4.93 -15.88
N SER A 77 -11.36 5.44 -15.12
CA SER A 77 -11.63 6.24 -13.93
C SER A 77 -12.35 7.55 -14.26
N GLU A 78 -11.95 8.23 -15.33
CA GLU A 78 -12.63 9.45 -15.81
C GLU A 78 -14.06 9.15 -16.26
N ASN A 79 -14.26 8.06 -16.99
CA ASN A 79 -15.60 7.65 -17.43
C ASN A 79 -16.52 7.36 -16.23
N ILE A 80 -16.02 6.65 -15.21
CA ILE A 80 -16.79 6.38 -13.98
C ILE A 80 -17.13 7.69 -13.26
N LYS A 81 -16.16 8.61 -13.15
CA LYS A 81 -16.36 9.93 -12.53
C LYS A 81 -17.43 10.75 -13.25
N SER A 82 -17.40 10.75 -14.58
CA SER A 82 -18.39 11.44 -15.41
C SER A 82 -19.79 10.88 -15.19
N VAL A 83 -19.96 9.56 -15.34
CA VAL A 83 -21.25 8.89 -15.15
C VAL A 83 -21.79 9.12 -13.73
N PHE A 84 -20.92 9.06 -12.72
CA PHE A 84 -21.33 9.33 -11.34
C PHE A 84 -21.84 10.77 -11.14
N SER A 85 -21.17 11.76 -11.73
CA SER A 85 -21.59 13.17 -11.69
C SER A 85 -22.92 13.42 -12.43
N GLU A 86 -23.15 12.69 -13.53
CA GLU A 86 -24.41 12.71 -14.26
C GLU A 86 -25.55 12.11 -13.43
N GLU A 87 -25.36 10.92 -12.88
CA GLU A 87 -26.36 10.22 -12.06
C GLU A 87 -26.72 11.00 -10.80
N MET A 88 -25.74 11.67 -10.17
CA MET A 88 -26.00 12.59 -9.06
C MET A 88 -26.99 13.71 -9.39
N SER A 89 -27.11 14.11 -10.66
CA SER A 89 -28.10 15.11 -11.10
C SER A 89 -29.52 14.58 -11.13
N LYS A 90 -29.69 13.26 -11.28
CA LYS A 90 -30.97 12.60 -11.55
C LYS A 90 -31.63 12.06 -10.29
N VAL A 91 -30.86 11.87 -9.21
CA VAL A 91 -31.38 11.35 -7.96
C VAL A 91 -32.35 12.33 -7.28
N THR A 92 -33.50 11.79 -6.87
CA THR A 92 -34.60 12.56 -6.26
C THR A 92 -34.49 12.69 -4.75
N TRP A 93 -33.63 11.90 -4.10
CA TRP A 93 -33.49 11.85 -2.64
C TRP A 93 -32.55 12.92 -2.08
N MET A 94 -31.72 13.55 -2.92
CA MET A 94 -30.85 14.67 -2.52
C MET A 94 -31.50 16.02 -2.81
N ASP A 95 -31.38 16.96 -1.89
CA ASP A 95 -31.68 18.37 -2.16
C ASP A 95 -30.63 19.00 -3.09
N ASN A 96 -30.91 20.23 -3.53
CA ASN A 96 -30.07 20.89 -4.52
C ASN A 96 -28.68 21.28 -3.99
N ASP A 97 -28.62 21.75 -2.74
CA ASP A 97 -27.37 22.20 -2.13
C ASP A 97 -26.42 21.04 -1.90
N THR A 98 -26.96 19.90 -1.46
CA THR A 98 -26.23 18.63 -1.30
C THR A 98 -25.72 18.12 -2.65
N ARG A 99 -26.52 18.22 -3.73
CA ARG A 99 -26.05 17.84 -5.09
C ARG A 99 -24.88 18.69 -5.56
N ILE A 100 -24.92 20.01 -5.34
CA ILE A 100 -23.83 20.92 -5.71
C ILE A 100 -22.55 20.57 -4.93
N ALA A 101 -22.67 20.38 -3.61
CA ALA A 101 -21.53 20.01 -2.77
C ALA A 101 -20.95 18.63 -3.15
N ALA A 102 -21.81 17.66 -3.45
CA ALA A 102 -21.39 16.33 -3.88
C ALA A 102 -20.63 16.37 -5.22
N ARG A 103 -21.12 17.15 -6.20
CA ARG A 103 -20.40 17.37 -7.47
C ARG A 103 -19.04 18.02 -7.25
N ALA A 104 -18.98 19.09 -6.46
CA ALA A 104 -17.71 19.75 -6.15
C ALA A 104 -16.70 18.78 -5.52
N LYS A 105 -17.17 17.89 -4.63
CA LYS A 105 -16.33 16.83 -4.05
C LYS A 105 -15.82 15.87 -5.12
N VAL A 106 -16.70 15.36 -6.00
CA VAL A 106 -16.31 14.46 -7.10
C VAL A 106 -15.26 15.12 -7.99
N ASP A 107 -15.50 16.38 -8.39
CA ASP A 107 -14.58 17.14 -9.23
C ASP A 107 -13.21 17.30 -8.58
N SER A 108 -13.15 17.50 -7.27
CA SER A 108 -11.91 17.63 -6.49
C SER A 108 -11.14 16.32 -6.24
N MET A 109 -11.72 15.15 -6.53
CA MET A 109 -11.04 13.87 -6.30
C MET A 109 -9.82 13.72 -7.21
N SER A 110 -8.65 13.49 -6.61
CA SER A 110 -7.43 13.15 -7.32
C SER A 110 -7.39 11.66 -7.68
N GLN A 111 -6.89 11.34 -8.86
CA GLN A 111 -6.68 9.98 -9.32
C GLN A 111 -5.23 9.56 -9.12
N LEU A 112 -5.01 8.46 -8.39
CA LEU A 112 -3.70 7.87 -8.17
C LEU A 112 -3.68 6.47 -8.81
N ILE A 113 -3.14 6.35 -10.02
CA ILE A 113 -3.17 5.12 -10.81
C ILE A 113 -1.76 4.58 -11.01
N GLY A 114 -1.52 3.35 -10.56
CA GLY A 114 -0.26 2.62 -10.74
C GLY A 114 0.84 3.12 -9.82
N TYR A 115 1.54 4.18 -10.23
CA TYR A 115 2.74 4.70 -9.57
C TYR A 115 2.83 6.23 -9.66
N PRO A 116 3.52 6.90 -8.71
CA PRO A 116 3.69 8.35 -8.73
C PRO A 116 4.44 8.83 -9.97
N GLN A 117 4.07 10.00 -10.49
CA GLN A 117 4.69 10.56 -11.69
C GLN A 117 6.21 10.75 -11.58
N TRP A 118 6.74 10.99 -10.38
CA TRP A 118 8.17 11.21 -10.18
C TRP A 118 9.03 9.93 -10.32
N PHE A 119 8.43 8.75 -10.52
CA PHE A 119 9.20 7.53 -10.78
C PHE A 119 10.06 7.61 -12.05
N ASP A 120 9.70 8.44 -13.03
CA ASP A 120 10.52 8.64 -14.23
C ASP A 120 11.85 9.38 -13.92
N ASP A 121 11.93 10.07 -12.79
CA ASP A 121 13.15 10.73 -12.30
C ASP A 121 13.87 9.85 -11.29
N LYS A 122 14.97 9.23 -11.73
CA LYS A 122 15.83 8.41 -10.87
C LYS A 122 16.35 9.18 -9.64
N ASN A 123 16.64 10.48 -9.79
CA ASN A 123 17.15 11.29 -8.69
C ASN A 123 16.07 11.56 -7.63
N ALA A 124 14.80 11.60 -8.01
CA ALA A 124 13.70 11.75 -7.06
C ALA A 124 13.63 10.56 -6.09
N MET A 125 13.92 9.34 -6.56
CA MET A 125 13.96 8.14 -5.71
C MET A 125 15.12 8.18 -4.70
N ASP A 126 16.33 8.51 -5.14
CA ASP A 126 17.49 8.61 -4.26
C ASP A 126 17.29 9.72 -3.20
N ASN A 127 16.67 10.83 -3.60
CA ASN A 127 16.30 11.90 -2.68
C ASN A 127 15.21 11.48 -1.68
N PHE A 128 14.23 10.69 -2.10
CA PHE A 128 13.16 10.20 -1.23
C PHE A 128 13.71 9.36 -0.06
N TYR A 129 14.77 8.59 -0.31
CA TYR A 129 15.43 7.77 0.72
C TYR A 129 16.71 8.40 1.29
N LYS A 130 16.93 9.70 1.08
CA LYS A 130 18.08 10.41 1.62
C LYS A 130 18.11 10.33 3.14
N GLY A 131 19.21 9.84 3.70
CA GLY A 131 19.39 9.68 5.16
C GLY A 131 18.99 8.32 5.70
N VAL A 132 18.40 7.43 4.89
CA VAL A 132 18.24 6.02 5.25
C VAL A 132 19.58 5.31 5.06
N SER A 133 20.02 4.58 6.08
CA SER A 133 21.20 3.73 6.03
C SER A 133 20.83 2.33 6.49
N ILE A 134 21.13 1.34 5.67
CA ILE A 134 20.89 -0.08 5.99
C ILE A 134 22.22 -0.65 6.47
N PHE A 135 22.25 -1.09 7.72
CA PHE A 135 23.41 -1.76 8.29
C PHE A 135 23.21 -3.27 8.16
N VAL A 136 24.17 -3.93 7.52
CA VAL A 136 24.25 -5.39 7.57
C VAL A 136 24.95 -5.74 8.89
N VAL A 137 24.18 -6.22 9.85
CA VAL A 137 24.74 -6.77 11.09
C VAL A 137 25.13 -8.22 10.77
N HIS A 138 26.42 -8.47 10.67
CA HIS A 138 26.99 -9.82 10.53
C HIS A 138 26.92 -10.59 11.86
#